data_AF-A0A7J7Y0Y5-F1
#
_entry.id   AF-A0A7J7Y0Y5-F1
#
_cell.length_a   1.000
_cell.length_b   1.000
_cell.length_c   1.000
_cell.angle_alpha   90.00
_cell.angle_beta   90.00
_cell.angle_gamma   90.00
#
_symmetry.space_group_name_H-M   'P 1'
#
loop_
_entity.id
_entity.type
_entity.pdbx_description
1 polymer ?
#
loop_
_entity_poly.entity_id
_entity_poly.type
_entity_poly.pdbx_seq_one_letter_code
_entity_poly.pdbx_strand_id
1 'polypeptide(L)'
;MRLCCSLGLPSLGYSKSCWPNHPSSLLPFFPRASLVPVYSFGENDVFRLKVFATDSWQYLCQSIIKKYLGFAPCIFWGRSLFSANSWGLLPFPVPITTVVGRPILVPQSLNPTDEEVDHYHTLYMKALEELFEEHKESCGVPASTHLTIT
;
A
#
# COMPACT_ATOMS: atom_id res chain seq x y z
N MET A 1 -11.33 21.88 -10.42
CA MET A 1 -12.47 21.20 -9.76
C MET A 1 -11.95 20.52 -8.50
N ARG A 2 -12.23 21.10 -7.35
CA ARG A 2 -11.92 20.55 -6.02
C ARG A 2 -13.09 19.64 -5.64
N LEU A 3 -12.86 18.35 -5.52
CA LEU A 3 -13.83 17.45 -4.88
C LEU A 3 -13.47 17.37 -3.40
N CYS A 4 -14.23 18.13 -2.63
CA CYS A 4 -14.30 18.06 -1.17
C CYS A 4 -15.14 16.82 -0.84
N CYS A 5 -14.54 15.79 -0.23
CA CYS A 5 -15.30 14.67 0.32
C CYS A 5 -15.65 15.02 1.76
N SER A 6 -16.86 15.53 1.96
CA SER A 6 -17.48 15.75 3.27
C SER A 6 -18.13 14.45 3.73
N LEU A 7 -17.50 13.77 4.70
CA LEU A 7 -18.15 12.77 5.54
C LEU A 7 -18.04 13.26 6.98
N GLY A 8 -19.17 13.68 7.54
CA GLY A 8 -19.30 14.00 8.96
C GLY A 8 -19.46 12.73 9.78
N LEU A 9 -18.51 12.48 10.68
CA LEU A 9 -18.57 11.66 11.90
C LEU A 9 -17.43 12.16 12.82
N PRO A 10 -17.50 11.96 14.15
CA PRO A 10 -17.26 13.00 15.14
C PRO A 10 -15.79 13.09 15.56
N SER A 11 -15.30 14.33 15.66
CA SER A 11 -14.24 14.79 16.58
C SER A 11 -13.20 13.76 17.05
N LEU A 12 -12.31 13.31 16.17
CA LEU A 12 -10.95 13.00 16.59
C LEU A 12 -10.04 14.10 16.07
N GLY A 13 -9.33 14.74 16.99
CA GLY A 13 -8.46 15.88 16.74
C GLY A 13 -7.40 15.55 15.71
N TYR A 14 -7.66 15.89 14.45
CA TYR A 14 -6.65 15.96 13.41
C TYR A 14 -5.78 17.17 13.75
N SER A 15 -4.70 16.93 14.49
CA SER A 15 -3.62 17.89 14.63
C SER A 15 -3.01 18.07 13.25
N LYS A 16 -3.48 19.08 12.52
CA LYS A 16 -2.72 19.66 11.43
C LYS A 16 -1.51 20.34 12.06
N SER A 17 -0.47 19.58 12.39
CA SER A 17 0.83 20.16 12.66
C SER A 17 1.39 20.64 11.33
N CYS A 18 1.04 21.88 10.97
CA CYS A 18 1.87 22.70 10.10
C CYS A 18 3.29 22.57 10.62
N TRP A 19 4.18 22.01 9.80
CA TRP A 19 5.60 21.94 10.09
C TRP A 19 6.08 23.33 10.52
N PRO A 20 6.83 23.44 11.64
CA PRO A 20 7.40 24.72 12.02
C PRO A 20 8.34 25.17 10.90
N ASN A 21 8.05 26.35 10.35
CA ASN A 21 8.92 27.02 9.40
C ASN A 21 10.27 27.25 10.08
N HIS A 22 11.25 26.40 9.78
CA HIS A 22 12.63 26.66 10.17
C HIS A 22 13.17 27.84 9.33
N PRO A 23 13.94 28.76 9.95
CA PRO A 23 14.42 29.96 9.31
C PRO A 23 15.36 29.63 8.15
N SER A 24 15.09 30.26 7.03
CA SER A 24 15.82 30.16 5.78
C SER A 24 17.21 30.78 5.91
N SER A 25 18.22 29.99 6.26
CA SER A 25 19.61 30.38 6.02
C SER A 25 20.52 29.16 5.92
N LEU A 26 21.12 29.00 4.74
CA LEU A 26 22.16 28.04 4.35
C LEU A 26 21.70 26.60 4.13
N LEU A 27 21.47 26.22 2.85
CA LEU A 27 21.97 25.00 2.21
C LEU A 27 21.62 25.04 0.70
N PRO A 28 22.60 24.93 -0.23
CA PRO A 28 22.32 24.88 -1.65
C PRO A 28 22.09 23.44 -2.09
N PHE A 29 20.90 22.88 -1.87
CA PHE A 29 20.43 21.69 -2.60
C PHE A 29 18.95 21.45 -2.28
N PHE A 30 18.06 21.78 -3.20
CA PHE A 30 16.63 21.52 -3.04
C PHE A 30 16.36 20.01 -3.25
N PRO A 31 15.90 19.24 -2.24
CA PRO A 31 15.34 17.92 -2.51
C PRO A 31 14.05 18.14 -3.31
N ARG A 32 14.07 17.85 -4.62
CA ARG A 32 12.92 18.13 -5.49
C ARG A 32 11.76 17.15 -5.26
N ALA A 33 12.02 16.01 -4.62
CA ALA A 33 11.00 15.03 -4.21
C ALA A 33 11.41 14.36 -2.89
N SER A 34 10.51 14.36 -1.92
CA SER A 34 10.65 13.58 -0.68
C SER A 34 10.00 12.21 -0.86
N LEU A 35 10.60 11.16 -0.30
CA LEU A 35 9.99 9.84 -0.25
C LEU A 35 8.96 9.83 0.88
N VAL A 36 7.70 9.57 0.58
CA VAL A 36 6.63 9.54 1.57
C VAL A 36 6.12 8.11 1.71
N PRO A 37 6.26 7.46 2.89
CA PRO A 37 5.72 6.13 3.12
C PRO A 37 4.20 6.20 3.18
N VAL A 38 3.55 5.34 2.39
CA VAL A 38 2.08 5.25 2.28
C VAL A 38 1.68 3.80 2.33
N TYR A 39 0.69 3.47 3.16
CA TYR A 39 0.14 2.12 3.28
C TYR A 39 -1.38 2.16 3.19
N SER A 40 -1.98 1.22 2.45
CA SER A 40 -3.43 1.12 2.27
C SER A 40 -3.97 -0.19 2.84
N PHE A 41 -4.73 -0.09 3.93
CA PHE A 41 -5.43 -1.23 4.52
C PHE A 41 -6.68 -1.58 3.70
N GLY A 42 -7.01 -2.88 3.64
CA GLY A 42 -8.23 -3.38 2.98
C GLY A 42 -8.12 -3.59 1.47
N GLU A 43 -7.00 -3.25 0.83
CA GLU A 43 -6.79 -3.43 -0.62
C GLU A 43 -6.92 -4.90 -1.04
N ASN A 44 -6.38 -5.82 -0.25
CA ASN A 44 -6.45 -7.26 -0.53
C ASN A 44 -7.88 -7.83 -0.48
N ASP A 45 -8.81 -7.14 0.19
CA ASP A 45 -10.19 -7.60 0.32
C ASP A 45 -11.09 -7.14 -0.83
N VAL A 46 -10.59 -6.29 -1.72
CA VAL A 46 -11.34 -5.73 -2.85
C VAL A 46 -11.72 -6.81 -3.87
N PHE A 47 -10.86 -7.81 -4.03
CA PHE A 47 -11.09 -8.97 -4.87
C PHE A 47 -10.82 -10.26 -4.09
N ARG A 48 -11.47 -11.34 -4.49
CA ARG A 48 -11.16 -12.67 -3.96
C ARG A 48 -10.34 -13.41 -5.01
N LEU A 49 -9.07 -13.66 -4.69
CA LEU A 49 -8.18 -14.48 -5.50
C LEU A 49 -8.26 -15.92 -5.03
N LYS A 50 -8.35 -16.87 -5.97
CA LYS A 50 -8.26 -18.30 -5.64
C LYS A 50 -6.81 -18.72 -5.58
N VAL A 51 -6.35 -18.99 -4.37
CA VAL A 51 -5.08 -19.67 -4.14
C VAL A 51 -5.34 -21.17 -4.23
N PHE A 52 -4.69 -21.84 -5.17
CA PHE A 52 -4.77 -23.29 -5.29
C PHE A 52 -3.81 -23.94 -4.30
N ALA A 53 -4.27 -24.99 -3.61
CA ALA A 53 -3.38 -25.79 -2.77
C ALA A 53 -2.37 -26.53 -3.66
N THR A 54 -1.12 -26.61 -3.19
CA THR A 54 0.01 -27.23 -3.92
C THR A 54 -0.27 -28.67 -4.33
N ASP A 55 -1.07 -29.39 -3.54
CA ASP A 55 -1.41 -30.80 -3.79
C ASP A 55 -2.65 -30.99 -4.68
N SER A 56 -3.20 -29.91 -5.23
CA SER A 56 -4.42 -29.96 -6.07
C SER A 56 -4.12 -30.18 -7.55
N TRP A 57 -4.98 -30.91 -8.24
CA TRP A 57 -4.94 -31.01 -9.71
C TRP A 57 -5.00 -29.64 -10.40
N GLN A 58 -5.70 -28.68 -9.78
CA GLN A 58 -5.83 -27.30 -10.26
C GLN A 58 -4.47 -26.58 -10.27
N TYR A 59 -3.65 -26.78 -9.23
CA TYR A 59 -2.29 -26.25 -9.15
C TYR A 59 -1.36 -26.88 -10.20
N LEU A 60 -1.50 -28.18 -10.47
CA LEU A 60 -0.75 -28.86 -11.54
C LEU A 60 -1.10 -28.28 -12.91
N CYS A 61 -2.39 -28.09 -13.19
CA CYS A 61 -2.86 -27.45 -14.41
C CYS A 61 -2.31 -26.01 -14.54
N GLN A 62 -2.37 -25.22 -13.46
CA GLN A 62 -1.82 -23.87 -13.44
C GLN A 62 -0.30 -23.86 -13.72
N SER A 63 0.44 -24.81 -13.15
CA SER A 63 1.89 -24.95 -13.36
C SER A 63 2.24 -25.33 -14.79
N ILE A 64 1.44 -26.21 -15.41
CA ILE A 64 1.56 -26.57 -16.83
C ILE A 64 1.29 -25.34 -17.70
N ILE A 65 0.19 -24.63 -17.47
CA ILE A 65 -0.14 -23.41 -18.21
C ILE A 65 0.96 -22.37 -18.05
N LYS A 66 1.44 -22.13 -16.82
CA LYS A 66 2.56 -21.22 -16.54
C LYS A 66 3.82 -21.60 -17.32
N LYS A 67 4.13 -22.90 -17.41
CA LYS A 67 5.29 -23.40 -18.16
C LYS A 67 5.18 -23.16 -19.67
N TYR A 68 3.98 -23.29 -20.23
CA TYR A 68 3.75 -23.11 -21.68
C TYR A 68 3.51 -21.65 -22.09
N LEU A 69 2.77 -20.88 -21.28
CA LEU A 69 2.38 -19.50 -21.56
C LEU A 69 3.34 -18.45 -20.97
N GLY A 70 4.25 -18.86 -20.07
CA GLY A 70 5.18 -17.98 -19.37
C GLY A 70 4.58 -17.25 -18.15
N PHE A 71 3.25 -17.25 -18.00
CA PHE A 71 2.56 -16.66 -16.86
C PHE A 71 1.40 -17.55 -16.39
N ALA A 72 1.12 -17.52 -15.09
CA ALA A 72 -0.01 -18.23 -14.50
C ALA A 72 -1.28 -17.37 -14.59
N PRO A 73 -2.41 -17.89 -15.10
CA PRO A 73 -3.66 -17.16 -15.06
C PRO A 73 -4.11 -16.95 -13.60
N CYS A 74 -4.33 -15.70 -13.22
CA CYS A 74 -4.87 -15.32 -11.92
C CYS A 74 -6.39 -15.40 -11.96
N ILE A 75 -6.97 -16.36 -11.23
CA ILE A 75 -8.43 -16.43 -11.07
C ILE A 75 -8.82 -15.56 -9.88
N PHE A 76 -9.44 -14.43 -10.17
CA PHE A 76 -10.06 -13.56 -9.17
C PHE A 76 -11.50 -13.26 -9.54
N TRP A 77 -12.33 -12.99 -8.54
CA TRP A 77 -13.69 -12.51 -8.75
C TRP A 77 -14.02 -11.41 -7.74
N GLY A 78 -15.00 -10.61 -8.14
CA GLY A 78 -15.66 -9.63 -7.32
C GLY A 78 -17.18 -9.72 -7.52
N ARG A 79 -17.85 -8.56 -7.59
CA ARG A 79 -19.30 -8.46 -7.84
C ARG A 79 -19.63 -8.28 -9.33
N SER A 80 -20.88 -8.56 -9.69
CA SER A 80 -21.41 -8.29 -11.03
C SER A 80 -21.87 -6.84 -11.19
N LEU A 81 -21.97 -6.39 -12.45
CA LEU A 81 -22.51 -5.08 -12.83
C LEU A 81 -24.02 -4.98 -12.59
N PHE A 82 -24.74 -6.09 -12.79
CA PHE A 82 -26.21 -6.07 -12.89
C PHE A 82 -26.93 -6.65 -11.66
N SER A 83 -26.22 -7.34 -10.76
CA SER A 83 -26.81 -7.88 -9.53
C SER A 83 -25.76 -7.99 -8.42
N ALA A 84 -26.14 -7.60 -7.21
CA ALA A 84 -25.25 -7.62 -6.05
C ALA A 84 -24.88 -9.05 -5.60
N ASN A 85 -25.70 -10.05 -5.94
CA ASN A 85 -25.54 -11.44 -5.50
C ASN A 85 -24.86 -12.34 -6.54
N SER A 86 -24.44 -11.81 -7.69
CA SER A 86 -23.72 -12.58 -8.71
C SER A 86 -22.24 -12.24 -8.75
N TRP A 87 -21.44 -13.29 -8.98
CA TRP A 87 -20.04 -13.23 -9.35
C TRP A 87 -19.78 -12.37 -10.61
N GLY A 88 -18.71 -11.57 -10.57
CA GLY A 88 -18.28 -10.73 -11.69
C GLY A 88 -16.87 -10.18 -11.52
N LEU A 89 -16.54 -9.13 -12.28
CA LEU A 89 -15.19 -8.52 -12.32
C LEU A 89 -15.11 -7.17 -11.58
N LEU A 90 -16.18 -6.69 -10.96
CA LEU A 90 -16.15 -5.43 -10.22
C LEU A 90 -15.63 -5.61 -8.80
N PRO A 91 -14.93 -4.61 -8.23
CA PRO A 91 -14.45 -4.66 -6.86
C PRO A 91 -15.59 -4.78 -5.84
N PHE A 92 -15.35 -5.50 -4.74
CA PHE A 92 -16.23 -5.52 -3.58
C PHE A 92 -16.26 -4.15 -2.89
N PRO A 93 -17.39 -3.75 -2.29
CA PRO A 93 -17.51 -2.49 -1.56
C PRO A 93 -16.89 -2.62 -0.16
N VAL A 94 -15.57 -2.76 -0.10
CA VAL A 94 -14.80 -2.81 1.15
C VAL A 94 -14.17 -1.43 1.42
N PRO A 95 -14.11 -0.97 2.68
CA PRO A 95 -13.43 0.26 3.01
C PRO A 95 -11.91 0.09 2.81
N ILE A 96 -11.30 1.07 2.14
CA ILE A 96 -9.84 1.15 2.00
C ILE A 96 -9.36 2.35 2.80
N THR A 97 -8.49 2.11 3.77
CA THR A 97 -7.93 3.16 4.63
C THR A 97 -6.48 3.38 4.27
N THR A 98 -6.16 4.52 3.66
CA THR A 98 -4.79 4.91 3.33
C THR A 98 -4.20 5.78 4.42
N VAL A 99 -3.09 5.34 5.00
CA VAL A 99 -2.29 6.09 5.98
C VAL A 99 -1.04 6.63 5.32
N VAL A 100 -0.67 7.86 5.67
CA VAL A 100 0.45 8.59 5.08
C VAL A 100 1.40 8.99 6.20
N GLY A 101 2.65 8.55 6.12
CA GLY A 101 3.66 8.86 7.13
C GLY A 101 4.47 10.10 6.84
N ARG A 102 5.53 10.26 7.65
CA ARG A 102 6.42 11.43 7.57
C ARG A 102 7.29 11.36 6.31
N PRO A 103 7.49 12.50 5.61
CA PRO A 103 8.37 12.55 4.45
C PRO A 103 9.82 12.29 4.86
N ILE A 104 10.51 11.46 4.08
CA ILE A 104 11.94 11.19 4.14
C ILE A 104 12.62 12.07 3.08
N LEU A 105 13.53 12.94 3.54
CA LEU A 105 14.27 13.84 2.66
C LEU A 105 15.42 13.07 1.99
N VAL A 106 15.46 13.10 0.67
CA VAL A 106 16.50 12.42 -0.12
C VAL A 106 17.26 13.45 -0.95
N PRO A 107 18.60 13.45 -0.90
CA PRO A 107 19.41 14.33 -1.74
C PRO A 107 19.28 13.93 -3.22
N GLN A 108 19.31 14.91 -4.11
CA GLN A 108 19.27 14.66 -5.55
C GLN A 108 20.64 14.14 -6.05
N SER A 109 20.72 12.86 -6.40
CA SER A 109 21.90 12.30 -7.07
C SER A 109 21.59 11.97 -8.53
N LEU A 110 22.49 12.32 -9.45
CA LEU A 110 22.36 11.97 -10.87
C LEU A 110 22.72 10.50 -11.14
N ASN A 111 23.66 9.96 -10.36
CA ASN A 111 24.09 8.57 -10.42
C ASN A 111 24.20 8.06 -8.97
N PRO A 112 23.09 7.67 -8.34
CA PRO A 112 23.12 7.13 -6.98
C PRO A 112 23.89 5.80 -6.96
N THR A 113 24.63 5.55 -5.88
CA THR A 113 25.24 4.23 -5.67
C THR A 113 24.19 3.25 -5.13
N ASP A 114 24.40 1.95 -5.34
CA ASP A 114 23.50 0.93 -4.80
C ASP A 114 23.40 1.00 -3.27
N GLU A 115 24.49 1.37 -2.60
CA GLU A 115 24.55 1.58 -1.14
C GLU A 115 23.66 2.75 -0.68
N GLU A 116 23.65 3.87 -1.42
CA GLU A 116 22.76 5.00 -1.13
C GLU A 116 21.29 4.61 -1.32
N VAL A 117 20.98 3.86 -2.37
CA VAL A 117 19.62 3.38 -2.64
C VAL A 117 19.17 2.44 -1.52
N ASP A 118 19.99 1.47 -1.14
CA ASP A 118 19.68 0.50 -0.09
C ASP A 118 19.49 1.18 1.27
N HIS A 119 20.27 2.22 1.56
CA HIS A 119 20.10 3.02 2.76
C HIS A 119 18.71 3.67 2.85
N TYR A 120 18.28 4.39 1.81
CA TYR A 120 16.96 5.05 1.79
C TYR A 120 15.82 4.04 1.68
N HIS A 121 16.02 2.93 0.97
CA HIS A 121 15.09 1.83 0.92
C HIS A 121 14.84 1.25 2.32
N THR A 122 15.89 0.99 3.09
CA THR A 122 15.79 0.50 4.47
C THR A 122 15.05 1.49 5.38
N LEU A 123 15.33 2.79 5.25
CA LEU A 123 14.60 3.83 5.98
C LEU A 123 13.11 3.86 5.63
N TYR A 124 12.79 3.70 4.35
CA TYR A 124 11.42 3.66 3.85
C TYR A 124 10.68 2.42 4.38
N MET A 125 11.30 1.25 4.34
CA MET A 125 10.70 0.01 4.85
C MET A 125 10.42 0.08 6.35
N LYS A 126 11.37 0.58 7.13
CA LYS A 126 11.17 0.81 8.56
C LYS A 126 9.99 1.76 8.84
N ALA A 127 9.90 2.85 8.09
CA ALA A 127 8.80 3.81 8.26
C ALA A 127 7.43 3.21 7.87
N LEU A 128 7.39 2.32 6.87
CA LEU A 128 6.19 1.57 6.52
C LEU A 128 5.78 0.56 7.60
N GLU A 129 6.74 -0.17 8.17
CA GLU A 129 6.49 -1.10 9.28
C GLU A 129 5.92 -0.34 10.49
N GLU A 130 6.52 0.80 10.86
CA GLU A 130 6.02 1.66 11.94
C GLU A 130 4.57 2.13 11.67
N LEU A 131 4.27 2.60 10.46
CA LEU A 131 2.91 3.01 10.07
C LEU A 131 1.91 1.87 10.16
N PHE A 132 2.31 0.68 9.71
CA PHE A 132 1.47 -0.51 9.75
C PHE A 132 1.17 -0.89 11.19
N GLU A 133 2.19 -1.01 12.03
CA GLU A 133 2.05 -1.38 13.45
C GLU A 133 1.17 -0.39 14.22
N GLU A 134 1.31 0.92 13.94
CA GLU A 134 0.49 1.97 14.59
C GLU A 134 -1.00 1.87 14.21
N HIS A 135 -1.32 1.51 12.96
CA HIS A 135 -2.69 1.60 12.43
C HIS A 135 -3.39 0.26 12.23
N LYS A 136 -2.70 -0.88 12.34
CA LYS A 136 -3.24 -2.23 12.04
C LYS A 136 -4.50 -2.57 12.83
N GLU A 137 -4.50 -2.34 14.14
CA GLU A 137 -5.65 -2.66 14.99
C GLU A 137 -6.86 -1.76 14.67
N SER A 138 -6.61 -0.47 14.42
CA SER A 138 -7.66 0.49 14.04
C SER A 138 -8.32 0.16 12.70
N CYS A 139 -7.59 -0.54 11.82
CA CYS A 139 -8.04 -0.96 10.50
C CYS A 139 -8.53 -2.42 10.47
N GLY A 140 -8.68 -3.07 11.63
CA GLY A 140 -9.25 -4.42 11.75
C GLY A 140 -8.27 -5.56 11.45
N VAL A 141 -6.96 -5.28 11.41
CA VAL A 141 -5.91 -6.29 11.28
C VAL A 141 -5.49 -6.76 12.69
N PRO A 142 -5.38 -8.08 12.95
CA PRO A 142 -5.07 -8.58 14.28
C PRO A 142 -3.62 -8.26 14.69
N ALA A 143 -3.41 -8.07 16.00
CA ALA A 143 -2.11 -7.68 16.55
C ALA A 143 -0.97 -8.67 16.24
N SER A 144 -1.28 -9.94 16.01
CA SER A 144 -0.32 -10.99 15.65
C SER A 144 0.20 -10.89 14.21
N THR A 145 -0.45 -10.12 13.35
CA THR A 145 -0.02 -9.92 11.97
C THR A 145 1.06 -8.85 11.94
N HIS A 146 2.17 -9.18 11.28
CA HIS A 146 3.28 -8.28 11.02
C HIS A 146 3.46 -8.11 9.51
N LEU A 147 3.92 -6.94 9.11
CA LEU A 147 4.23 -6.66 7.72
C LEU A 147 5.57 -7.30 7.36
N THR A 148 5.57 -8.20 6.37
CA THR A 148 6.79 -8.78 5.81
C THR A 148 7.03 -8.19 4.44
N ILE A 149 8.13 -7.46 4.28
CA ILE A 149 8.57 -6.91 3.00
C ILE A 149 9.87 -7.66 2.66
N THR A 150 9.84 -8.44 1.58
CA THR A 150 10.96 -9.30 1.12
C THR A 150 11.34 -8.97 -0.29
#